data_AF-A0A2E4EIR4-F1
#
_entry.id   AF-A0A2E4EIR4-F1
#
_cell.length_a   1.000
_cell.length_b   1.000
_cell.length_c   1.000
_cell.angle_alpha   90.00
_cell.angle_beta   90.00
_cell.angle_gamma   90.00
#
_symmetry.space_group_name_H-M   'P 1'
#
loop_
_entity.id
_entity.type
_entity.pdbx_description
1 polymer ?
#
loop_
_entity_poly.entity_id
_entity_poly.type
_entity_poly.pdbx_seq_one_letter_code
_entity_poly.pdbx_strand_id
1 'polypeptide(L)'
;MINNGETNMKALMILQNMGAFDTYDCALKKQFHDNAKKVLREIGKRLGLDKSDFDVSSNKAGPAVTGEIHFHSDKLYITIGGLDNERVMYRSCNGRKDSCGGSNQWTELSELLSDQFIERAKRIQFA
;
A
#
# COMPACT_ATOMS: atom_id res chain seq x y z
N MET A 1 7.09 23.19 10.74
CA MET A 1 7.13 21.71 10.80
C MET A 1 6.01 21.22 9.89
N ILE A 2 6.32 20.57 8.77
CA ILE A 2 5.30 20.07 7.84
C ILE A 2 4.66 18.85 8.50
N ASN A 3 3.35 18.86 8.71
CA ASN A 3 2.64 17.74 9.32
C ASN A 3 2.78 16.49 8.44
N ASN A 4 3.37 15.41 8.99
CA ASN A 4 3.59 14.15 8.25
C ASN A 4 2.28 13.56 7.67
N GLY A 5 1.14 13.76 8.33
CA GLY A 5 -0.17 13.33 7.83
C GLY A 5 -0.59 14.06 6.54
N GLU A 6 -0.32 15.36 6.44
CA GLU A 6 -0.61 16.14 5.23
C GLU A 6 0.25 15.67 4.04
N THR A 7 1.50 15.30 4.31
CA THR A 7 2.42 14.75 3.29
C THR A 7 1.94 13.40 2.76
N ASN A 8 1.35 12.57 3.62
CA ASN A 8 0.87 11.23 3.25
C ASN A 8 -0.47 11.29 2.50
N MET A 9 -1.35 12.24 2.84
CA MET A 9 -2.54 12.54 2.02
C MET A 9 -2.15 13.09 0.63
N LYS A 10 -1.13 13.96 0.55
CA LYS A 10 -0.57 14.39 -0.74
C LYS A 10 -0.02 13.22 -1.54
N ALA A 11 0.65 12.26 -0.90
CA ALA A 11 1.13 11.06 -1.58
C ALA A 11 -0.02 10.23 -2.17
N LEU A 12 -1.12 10.07 -1.44
CA LEU A 12 -2.31 9.39 -1.94
C LEU A 12 -2.93 10.13 -3.14
N MET A 13 -3.08 11.46 -3.05
CA MET A 13 -3.56 12.29 -4.16
C MET A 13 -2.66 12.18 -5.39
N ILE A 14 -1.34 12.11 -5.22
CA ILE A 14 -0.42 11.93 -6.36
C ILE A 14 -0.70 10.58 -7.02
N LEU A 15 -0.85 9.49 -6.26
CA LEU A 15 -1.13 8.16 -6.82
C LEU A 15 -2.46 8.13 -7.59
N GLN A 16 -3.51 8.78 -7.07
CA GLN A 16 -4.81 8.88 -7.72
C GLN A 16 -4.79 9.67 -9.03
N ASN A 17 -3.87 10.63 -9.16
CA ASN A 17 -3.82 11.57 -10.30
C ASN A 17 -2.65 11.29 -11.25
N MET A 18 -2.06 10.09 -11.24
CA MET A 18 -0.95 9.76 -12.14
C MET A 18 -1.38 9.65 -13.62
N GLY A 19 -2.69 9.60 -13.89
CA GLY A 19 -3.23 9.59 -15.26
C GLY A 19 -2.82 8.33 -16.05
N ALA A 20 -2.54 8.49 -17.34
CA ALA A 20 -2.05 7.41 -18.18
C ALA A 20 -0.64 7.00 -17.72
N PHE A 21 -0.55 5.90 -16.98
CA PHE A 21 0.70 5.43 -16.41
C PHE A 21 1.58 4.76 -17.47
N ASP A 22 2.65 5.44 -17.89
CA ASP A 22 3.69 4.84 -18.74
C ASP A 22 4.67 4.01 -17.88
N THR A 23 4.65 2.69 -18.07
CA THR A 23 5.51 1.75 -17.35
C THR A 23 6.99 1.87 -17.72
N TYR A 24 7.30 2.41 -18.90
CA TYR A 24 8.65 2.63 -19.38
C TYR A 24 9.27 3.92 -18.85
N ASP A 25 8.45 4.87 -18.38
CA ASP A 25 8.94 6.06 -17.70
C ASP A 25 9.46 5.68 -16.30
N CYS A 26 10.78 5.61 -16.19
CA CYS A 26 11.47 5.27 -14.96
C CYS A 26 11.22 6.29 -13.83
N ALA A 27 11.00 7.56 -14.15
CA ALA A 27 10.73 8.60 -13.16
C ALA A 27 9.30 8.48 -12.63
N LEU A 28 8.32 8.26 -13.52
CA LEU A 28 6.92 8.02 -13.14
C LEU A 28 6.81 6.75 -12.27
N LYS A 29 7.45 5.67 -12.69
CA LYS A 29 7.50 4.42 -11.93
C LYS A 29 8.14 4.60 -10.57
N LYS A 30 9.26 5.34 -10.48
CA LYS A 30 9.88 5.68 -9.19
C LYS A 30 8.92 6.47 -8.30
N GLN A 31 8.24 7.48 -8.85
CA GLN A 31 7.28 8.31 -8.11
C GLN A 31 6.11 7.49 -7.56
N PHE A 32 5.58 6.54 -8.35
CA PHE A 32 4.54 5.61 -7.91
C PHE A 32 4.99 4.79 -6.71
N HIS A 33 6.14 4.11 -6.82
CA HIS A 33 6.64 3.30 -5.71
C HIS A 33 6.94 4.14 -4.45
N ASP A 34 7.51 5.33 -4.60
CA ASP A 34 7.84 6.19 -3.46
C ASP A 34 6.58 6.69 -2.74
N ASN A 35 5.54 7.08 -3.47
CA ASN A 35 4.29 7.52 -2.87
C ASN A 35 3.47 6.36 -2.30
N ALA A 36 3.41 5.21 -2.99
CA ALA A 36 2.75 4.00 -2.47
C ALA A 36 3.37 3.58 -1.12
N LYS A 37 4.70 3.59 -1.00
CA LYS A 37 5.38 3.30 0.28
C LYS A 37 5.02 4.29 1.39
N LYS A 38 4.81 5.58 1.07
CA LYS A 38 4.39 6.58 2.07
C LYS A 38 2.97 6.30 2.56
N VAL A 39 2.05 6.00 1.65
CA VAL A 39 0.66 5.63 1.98
C VAL A 39 0.62 4.38 2.86
N LEU A 40 1.34 3.32 2.50
CA LEU A 40 1.38 2.09 3.30
C LEU A 40 1.98 2.30 4.69
N ARG A 41 3.01 3.14 4.83
CA ARG A 41 3.55 3.51 6.15
C ARG A 41 2.57 4.34 6.98
N GLU A 42 1.75 5.16 6.35
CA GLU A 42 0.69 5.90 7.04
C GLU A 42 -0.40 4.98 7.58
N ILE A 43 -0.75 3.92 6.84
CA ILE A 43 -1.66 2.87 7.33
C ILE A 43 -1.09 2.24 8.60
N GLY A 44 0.18 1.83 8.61
CA GLY A 44 0.84 1.29 9.81
C GLY A 44 0.72 2.23 11.02
N LYS A 45 0.95 3.53 10.82
CA LYS A 45 0.76 4.54 11.89
C LYS A 45 -0.68 4.65 12.36
N ARG A 46 -1.67 4.67 11.45
CA ARG A 46 -3.10 4.76 11.80
C ARG A 46 -3.62 3.49 12.48
N LEU A 47 -2.95 2.35 12.25
CA LEU A 47 -3.17 1.11 12.98
C LEU A 47 -2.50 1.11 14.36
N GLY A 48 -1.67 2.11 14.69
CA GLY A 48 -0.93 2.17 15.96
C GLY A 48 0.26 1.20 16.02
N LEU A 49 0.77 0.75 14.86
CA LEU A 49 1.89 -0.17 14.78
C LEU A 49 3.24 0.58 14.81
N ASP A 50 4.22 0.00 15.48
CA ASP A 50 5.60 0.46 15.40
C ASP A 50 6.22 0.05 14.06
N LYS A 51 7.28 0.76 13.65
CA LYS A 51 8.00 0.45 12.41
C LYS A 51 8.61 -0.97 12.39
N SER A 52 8.79 -1.60 13.55
CA SER A 52 9.28 -2.98 13.69
C SER A 52 8.21 -4.03 13.41
N ASP A 53 6.94 -3.64 13.45
CA ASP A 53 5.79 -4.57 13.43
C ASP A 53 5.31 -4.85 12.00
N PHE A 54 5.83 -4.10 11.03
CA PHE A 54 5.49 -4.27 9.64
C PHE A 54 6.66 -3.92 8.72
N ASP A 55 6.69 -4.57 7.56
CA ASP A 55 7.60 -4.30 6.48
C ASP A 55 6.87 -3.60 5.33
N VAL A 56 7.58 -2.69 4.65
CA VAL A 56 7.12 -2.10 3.40
C VAL A 56 8.17 -2.32 2.33
N SER A 57 7.87 -3.18 1.36
CA SER A 57 8.77 -3.58 0.29
C SER A 57 8.24 -3.16 -1.08
N SER A 58 9.11 -3.15 -2.08
CA SER A 58 8.74 -2.84 -3.46
C SER A 58 9.43 -3.81 -4.40
N ASN A 59 8.63 -4.42 -5.26
CA ASN A 59 9.07 -5.23 -6.37
C ASN A 59 8.81 -4.44 -7.65
N LYS A 60 9.86 -3.88 -8.25
CA LYS A 60 9.70 -3.08 -9.47
C LYS A 60 9.34 -3.93 -10.69
N ALA A 61 9.67 -5.23 -10.68
CA ALA A 61 9.54 -6.12 -11.83
C ALA A 61 10.14 -5.52 -13.13
N GLY A 62 9.77 -6.07 -14.28
CA GLY A 62 10.25 -5.62 -15.59
C GLY A 62 9.71 -4.24 -16.02
N PRO A 63 10.25 -3.64 -17.09
CA PRO A 63 9.84 -2.32 -17.57
C PRO A 63 8.39 -2.28 -18.11
N ALA A 64 7.83 -3.40 -18.54
CA ALA A 64 6.48 -3.46 -19.09
C ALA A 64 5.35 -3.43 -18.04
N VAL A 65 5.67 -3.48 -16.74
CA VAL A 65 4.69 -3.54 -15.64
C VAL A 65 4.96 -2.45 -14.62
N THR A 66 3.95 -2.07 -13.84
CA THR A 66 4.10 -1.07 -12.76
C THR A 66 4.92 -1.59 -11.59
N GLY A 67 4.90 -2.90 -11.39
CA GLY A 67 5.45 -3.54 -10.20
C GLY A 67 4.49 -3.45 -9.02
N GLU A 68 4.93 -4.00 -7.89
CA GLU A 68 4.11 -4.17 -6.71
C GLU A 68 4.78 -3.52 -5.49
N ILE A 69 3.96 -3.00 -4.59
CA ILE A 69 4.40 -2.47 -3.31
C ILE A 69 3.58 -3.16 -2.23
N HIS A 70 4.27 -3.80 -1.29
CA HIS A 70 3.63 -4.60 -0.26
C HIS A 70 3.78 -3.95 1.11
N PHE A 71 2.72 -4.00 1.89
CA PHE A 71 2.74 -3.86 3.35
C PHE A 71 2.54 -5.25 3.94
N HIS A 72 3.38 -5.62 4.90
CA HIS A 72 3.31 -6.94 5.52
C HIS A 72 3.56 -6.84 7.02
N SER A 73 2.54 -7.12 7.83
CA SER A 73 2.67 -7.35 9.27
C SER A 73 2.51 -8.84 9.58
N ASP A 74 2.46 -9.20 10.86
CA ASP A 74 2.18 -10.60 11.25
C ASP A 74 0.74 -11.05 10.95
N LYS A 75 -0.18 -10.13 10.60
CA LYS A 75 -1.60 -10.44 10.41
C LYS A 75 -2.22 -9.84 9.15
N LEU A 76 -1.62 -8.79 8.60
CA LEU A 76 -2.18 -8.02 7.49
C LEU A 76 -1.17 -7.93 6.35
N TYR A 77 -1.65 -8.26 5.15
CA TYR A 77 -0.92 -8.11 3.90
C TYR A 77 -1.70 -7.18 2.96
N ILE A 78 -1.06 -6.13 2.43
CA ILE A 78 -1.66 -5.19 1.47
C ILE A 78 -0.72 -5.08 0.26
N THR A 79 -1.27 -5.03 -0.95
CA THR A 79 -0.52 -4.85 -2.19
C THR A 79 -1.14 -3.74 -3.05
N ILE A 80 -0.31 -2.78 -3.43
CA ILE A 80 -0.62 -1.73 -4.41
C ILE A 80 0.13 -2.04 -5.71
N GLY A 81 -0.55 -1.95 -6.85
CA GLY A 81 0.00 -2.23 -8.18
C GLY A 81 -0.13 -3.70 -8.59
N GLY A 82 0.65 -4.10 -9.60
CA GLY A 82 0.57 -5.43 -10.21
C GLY A 82 -0.40 -5.44 -11.38
N LEU A 83 -1.54 -6.12 -11.23
CA LEU A 83 -2.54 -6.25 -12.30
C LEU A 83 -3.35 -4.97 -12.54
N ASP A 84 -3.54 -4.18 -11.49
CA ASP A 84 -4.36 -2.97 -11.49
C ASP A 84 -3.71 -1.93 -10.55
N ASN A 85 -3.58 -0.70 -11.03
CA ASN A 85 -2.97 0.39 -10.25
C ASN A 85 -3.99 1.18 -9.44
N GLU A 86 -5.27 1.06 -9.79
CA GLU A 86 -6.39 1.72 -9.11
C GLU A 86 -6.97 0.82 -8.03
N ARG A 87 -6.84 -0.50 -8.16
CA ARG A 87 -7.28 -1.45 -7.14
C ARG A 87 -6.15 -1.93 -6.25
N VAL A 88 -6.50 -2.13 -4.99
CA VAL A 88 -5.57 -2.51 -3.92
C VAL A 88 -6.05 -3.80 -3.31
N MET A 89 -5.19 -4.80 -3.31
CA MET A 89 -5.45 -6.08 -2.68
C MET A 89 -5.09 -6.00 -1.20
N TYR A 90 -5.90 -6.58 -0.33
CA TYR A 90 -5.55 -6.82 1.06
C TYR A 90 -6.10 -8.15 1.56
N ARG A 91 -5.47 -8.74 2.57
CA ARG A 91 -5.89 -10.02 3.16
C ARG A 91 -5.26 -10.22 4.54
N SER A 92 -5.76 -11.21 5.27
CA SER A 92 -5.08 -11.73 6.45
C SER A 92 -3.84 -12.54 6.05
N CYS A 93 -2.85 -12.63 6.93
CA CYS A 93 -1.71 -13.54 6.84
C CYS A 93 -1.34 -14.09 8.22
N ASN A 94 -0.48 -15.10 8.27
CA ASN A 94 0.04 -15.66 9.51
C ASN A 94 1.56 -15.52 9.62
N GLY A 95 1.98 -14.36 10.10
CA GLY A 95 3.38 -13.97 10.26
C GLY A 95 3.99 -13.38 8.99
N ARG A 96 5.06 -12.60 9.15
CA ARG A 96 5.77 -11.90 8.07
C ARG A 96 6.38 -12.77 6.95
N LYS A 97 6.34 -14.09 7.08
CA LYS A 97 6.80 -15.03 6.05
C LYS A 97 5.66 -15.63 5.22
N ASP A 98 4.41 -15.40 5.63
CA ASP A 98 3.24 -15.90 4.92
C ASP A 98 2.82 -14.93 3.81
N SER A 99 3.24 -15.25 2.59
CA SER A 99 2.84 -14.53 1.38
C SER A 99 1.66 -15.18 0.65
N CYS A 100 0.98 -16.16 1.24
CA CYS A 100 -0.23 -16.77 0.69
C CYS A 100 -1.48 -16.24 1.40
N GLY A 101 -1.45 -16.15 2.72
CA GLY A 101 -2.50 -15.56 3.54
C GLY A 101 -3.88 -16.18 3.36
N GLY A 102 -4.90 -15.44 3.81
CA GLY A 102 -6.31 -15.76 3.60
C GLY A 102 -6.84 -15.26 2.25
N SER A 103 -8.17 -15.28 2.10
CA SER A 103 -8.84 -14.87 0.86
C SER A 103 -8.57 -13.40 0.49
N ASN A 104 -8.20 -13.17 -0.77
CA ASN A 104 -7.97 -11.82 -1.31
C ASN A 104 -9.23 -10.96 -1.22
N GLN A 105 -9.09 -9.79 -0.62
CA GLN A 105 -10.08 -8.71 -0.64
C GLN A 105 -9.54 -7.55 -1.46
N TRP A 106 -10.45 -6.73 -1.98
CA TRP A 106 -10.10 -5.60 -2.84
C TRP A 106 -10.75 -4.32 -2.33
N THR A 107 -10.03 -3.22 -2.48
CA THR A 107 -10.52 -1.87 -2.27
C THR A 107 -9.96 -0.97 -3.37
N GLU A 108 -10.60 0.18 -3.59
CA GLU A 108 -10.04 1.20 -4.46
C GLU A 108 -8.88 1.92 -3.75
N LEU A 109 -7.88 2.33 -4.53
CA LEU A 109 -6.73 3.12 -4.08
C LEU A 109 -7.22 4.40 -3.39
N SER A 110 -8.32 4.99 -3.87
CA SER A 110 -8.93 6.17 -3.26
C SER A 110 -9.36 6.00 -1.80
N GLU A 111 -9.61 4.76 -1.38
CA GLU A 111 -10.12 4.43 -0.05
C GLU A 111 -9.04 4.06 0.97
N LEU A 112 -7.77 3.89 0.57
CA LEU A 112 -6.70 3.33 1.43
C LEU A 112 -6.45 4.08 2.75
N LEU A 113 -6.79 5.37 2.82
CA LEU A 113 -6.65 6.19 4.03
C LEU A 113 -7.99 6.65 4.59
N SER A 114 -9.11 6.13 4.08
CA SER A 114 -10.44 6.40 4.64
C SER A 114 -10.61 5.67 5.97
N ASP A 115 -11.41 6.24 6.88
CA ASP A 115 -11.66 5.64 8.19
C ASP A 115 -12.31 4.25 8.03
N GLN A 116 -13.15 4.08 7.01
CA GLN A 116 -13.77 2.79 6.69
C GLN A 116 -12.72 1.72 6.37
N PHE A 117 -11.70 2.05 5.57
CA PHE A 117 -10.63 1.09 5.27
C PHE A 117 -9.78 0.80 6.51
N ILE A 118 -9.41 1.83 7.28
CA ILE A 118 -8.61 1.64 8.50
C ILE A 118 -9.34 0.74 9.50
N GLU A 119 -10.65 0.89 9.68
CA GLU A 119 -11.43 -0.01 10.53
C GLU A 119 -11.49 -1.46 10.01
N ARG A 120 -11.53 -1.67 8.69
CA ARG A 120 -11.41 -3.02 8.12
C ARG A 120 -10.02 -3.61 8.36
N ALA A 121 -8.97 -2.82 8.17
CA ALA A 121 -7.59 -3.23 8.39
C ALA A 121 -7.34 -3.57 9.87
N LYS A 122 -7.89 -2.79 10.82
CA LYS A 122 -7.82 -3.09 12.27
C LYS A 122 -8.44 -4.44 12.61
N ARG A 123 -9.62 -4.75 12.05
CA ARG A 123 -10.29 -6.04 12.29
C ARG A 123 -9.43 -7.23 11.84
N ILE A 124 -8.61 -7.08 10.80
CA ILE A 124 -7.70 -8.12 10.35
C ILE A 124 -6.43 -8.14 11.21
N GLN A 125 -5.86 -6.96 11.49
CA GLN A 125 -4.59 -6.83 12.21
C GLN A 125 -4.67 -7.33 13.66
N PHE A 126 -5.82 -7.19 14.31
CA PHE A 126 -6.02 -7.48 15.73
C PHE A 126 -7.06 -8.59 15.99
N ALA A 127 -7.40 -9.37 14.97
CA ALA A 127 -8.13 -10.63 15.14
C ALA A 127 -7.19 -11.76 15.60
#